data_AF-A0A938N3H6-F1
#
_entry.id   AF-A0A938N3H6-F1
#
_cell.length_a   1.000
_cell.length_b   1.000
_cell.length_c   1.000
_cell.angle_alpha   90.00
_cell.angle_beta   90.00
_cell.angle_gamma   90.00
#
_symmetry.space_group_name_H-M   'P 1'
#
loop_
_entity.id
_entity.type
_entity.pdbx_description
1 polymer ?
#
loop_
_entity_poly.entity_id
_entity_poly.type
_entity_poly.pdbx_seq_one_letter_code
_entity_poly.pdbx_strand_id
1 'polypeptide(L)'
;MFLVTASLPATALDQTSSNRINLRLQAGDVRPWLAVEAAETDVAIIEQTTDLRTWRELLRSHGAVTGVPDLSTPGVPHAFYRAVFRDKTEEDDWKNVLAAADPFQSVEPPPDQRESRWVKFALLLEAPHRVVFQDSAKYAFHYDFATVRLPQFERFTRSQFDAVTLRTNGQVAVLGAVLFPPATNFLEVGIQLAGLDPYPREVVARWFETAHAMLDFGPATKVFYLPTYEQREVAVQNASWFATRGIQVSSAARWVTSDEIYASGWALGRLVYATGNEIAAAYRDGRLRPDGILLTDAVPAEVPPLAGIISLSPATPNSHVALLAKSFGIPFVHVARPGFAELVMTWIGREVILRAVDAYAEKDVMVAPLVRELPEPLRTEIRELKIPPRLNLPPKTPFGQISI
;
A
#
# COMPACT_ATOMS: atom_id res chain seq x y z
N MET A 1 12.72 -6.58 33.08
CA MET A 1 13.87 -6.64 32.14
C MET A 1 14.34 -8.08 32.11
N PHE A 2 14.20 -8.76 30.96
CA PHE A 2 14.54 -10.17 30.78
C PHE A 2 15.75 -10.28 29.85
N LEU A 3 16.78 -11.02 30.25
CA LEU A 3 17.97 -11.29 29.43
C LEU A 3 17.91 -12.76 28.99
N VAL A 4 17.90 -13.02 27.67
CA VAL A 4 17.92 -14.38 27.12
C VAL A 4 19.13 -14.54 26.21
N THR A 5 19.92 -15.59 26.45
CA THR A 5 21.07 -15.97 25.62
C THR A 5 20.65 -16.99 24.56
N ALA A 6 21.05 -16.76 23.31
CA ALA A 6 20.85 -17.72 22.22
C ALA A 6 21.92 -18.83 22.27
N SER A 7 21.75 -19.73 23.23
CA SER A 7 22.35 -21.07 23.26
C SER A 7 21.32 -21.96 23.97
N LEU A 8 20.72 -22.92 23.24
CA LEU A 8 19.62 -23.84 23.60
C LEU A 8 19.38 -24.13 25.11
N PRO A 9 18.13 -24.49 25.49
CA PRO A 9 16.97 -23.62 25.65
C PRO A 9 17.00 -22.92 27.02
N ALA A 10 16.77 -21.61 27.06
CA ALA A 10 16.64 -20.86 28.31
C ALA A 10 15.20 -20.38 28.48
N THR A 11 14.41 -21.10 29.28
CA THR A 11 13.18 -20.59 29.89
C THR A 11 13.57 -19.69 31.05
N ALA A 12 13.56 -18.37 30.86
CA ALA A 12 13.70 -17.43 31.97
C ALA A 12 12.32 -17.27 32.64
N LEU A 13 12.19 -17.79 33.87
CA LEU A 13 10.99 -17.73 34.69
C LEU A 13 11.01 -16.47 35.58
N ASP A 14 10.06 -15.57 35.33
CA ASP A 14 9.39 -14.78 36.36
C ASP A 14 7.88 -15.00 36.18
N GLN A 15 7.16 -15.26 37.27
CA GLN A 15 5.77 -15.75 37.29
C GLN A 15 4.73 -14.65 37.58
N THR A 16 5.10 -13.38 37.56
CA THR A 16 4.18 -12.29 37.95
C THR A 16 3.77 -11.36 36.81
N SER A 17 4.39 -11.47 35.63
CA SER A 17 3.95 -10.78 34.41
C SER A 17 3.64 -11.79 33.29
N SER A 18 2.51 -11.60 32.61
CA SER A 18 2.10 -12.38 31.42
C SER A 18 2.97 -12.09 30.20
N ASN A 19 3.84 -11.07 30.27
CA ASN A 19 4.61 -10.59 29.14
C ASN A 19 5.97 -11.27 29.06
N ARG A 20 6.26 -11.93 27.92
CA ARG A 20 7.46 -12.75 27.74
C ARG A 20 8.03 -12.63 26.35
N ILE A 21 9.34 -12.78 26.24
CA ILE A 21 10.04 -13.00 24.97
C ILE A 21 10.52 -14.44 24.92
N ASN A 22 10.25 -15.11 23.81
CA ASN A 22 10.68 -16.46 23.53
C ASN A 22 11.63 -16.43 22.33
N LEU A 23 12.82 -17.04 22.49
CA LEU A 23 13.77 -17.25 21.40
C LEU A 23 13.74 -18.71 20.99
N ARG A 24 13.60 -18.98 19.69
CA ARG A 24 13.60 -20.33 19.13
C ARG A 24 14.63 -20.41 18.00
N LEU A 25 15.31 -21.54 17.88
CA LEU A 25 16.09 -21.88 16.68
C LEU A 25 15.28 -22.90 15.90
N GLN A 26 15.00 -22.62 14.63
CA GLN A 26 14.35 -23.60 13.75
C GLN A 26 15.40 -24.50 13.10
N ALA A 27 15.09 -25.79 12.97
CA ALA A 27 15.98 -26.73 12.32
C ALA A 27 16.25 -26.31 10.87
N GLY A 28 17.53 -26.10 10.52
CA GLY A 28 17.95 -25.65 9.19
C GLY A 28 17.96 -24.14 8.98
N ASP A 29 17.47 -23.33 9.94
CA ASP A 29 17.67 -21.88 9.95
C ASP A 29 18.74 -21.52 10.99
N VAL A 30 19.74 -20.77 10.57
CA VAL A 30 20.81 -20.29 11.46
C VAL A 30 20.39 -19.04 12.24
N ARG A 31 19.24 -18.43 11.90
CA ARG A 31 18.73 -17.22 12.54
C ARG A 31 17.82 -17.57 13.73
N PRO A 32 17.90 -16.81 14.83
CA PRO A 32 16.92 -16.92 15.90
C PRO A 32 15.56 -16.40 15.44
N TRP A 33 14.51 -17.09 15.87
CA TRP A 33 13.12 -16.71 15.73
C TRP A 33 12.64 -16.10 17.04
N LEU A 34 12.05 -14.92 16.93
CA LEU A 34 11.57 -14.09 18.02
C LEU A 34 10.06 -14.25 18.14
N ALA A 35 9.58 -14.61 19.32
CA ALA A 35 8.17 -14.61 19.66
C ALA A 35 7.94 -13.77 20.92
N VAL A 36 6.78 -13.13 21.00
CA VAL A 36 6.39 -12.25 22.08
C VAL A 36 5.02 -12.67 22.59
N GLU A 37 4.91 -12.85 23.90
CA GLU A 37 3.63 -12.90 24.61
C GLU A 37 3.43 -11.52 25.24
N ALA A 38 2.36 -10.82 24.84
CA ALA A 38 1.98 -9.50 25.35
C ALA A 38 0.49 -9.27 25.17
N ALA A 39 -0.12 -8.44 26.02
CA ALA A 39 -1.51 -8.01 25.84
C ALA A 39 -1.66 -7.14 24.58
N GLU A 40 -2.83 -7.16 23.92
CA GLU A 40 -3.09 -6.36 22.72
C GLU A 40 -2.95 -4.84 22.94
N THR A 41 -3.12 -4.40 24.19
CA THR A 41 -2.95 -3.01 24.63
C THR A 41 -1.49 -2.59 24.76
N ASP A 42 -0.56 -3.54 24.71
CA ASP A 42 0.84 -3.32 24.99
C ASP A 42 1.65 -3.21 23.70
N VAL A 43 2.67 -2.36 23.77
CA VAL A 43 3.76 -2.30 22.80
C VAL A 43 4.92 -3.09 23.38
N ALA A 44 5.36 -4.08 22.61
CA ALA A 44 6.58 -4.83 22.90
C ALA A 44 7.70 -4.36 21.98
N ILE A 45 8.82 -3.97 22.58
CA ILE A 45 10.04 -3.54 21.89
C ILE A 45 11.11 -4.56 22.21
N ILE A 46 11.56 -5.30 21.19
CA ILE A 46 12.72 -6.18 21.29
C ILE A 46 13.94 -5.38 20.90
N GLU A 47 14.92 -5.36 21.80
CA GLU A 47 16.21 -4.77 21.57
C GLU A 47 17.28 -5.85 21.49
N GLN A 48 18.28 -5.60 20.64
CA GLN A 48 19.41 -6.48 20.43
C GLN A 48 20.72 -5.77 20.74
N THR A 49 21.71 -6.54 21.20
CA THR A 49 23.09 -6.08 21.39
C THR A 49 24.08 -7.20 21.12
N THR A 50 25.31 -6.83 20.77
CA THR A 50 26.45 -7.76 20.63
C THR A 50 27.49 -7.58 21.72
N ASP A 51 27.39 -6.50 22.51
CA ASP A 51 28.39 -6.10 23.51
C ASP A 51 27.80 -5.86 24.91
N LEU A 52 26.49 -6.04 25.08
CA LEU A 52 25.71 -5.76 26.30
C LEU A 52 25.68 -4.29 26.73
N ARG A 53 26.27 -3.39 25.95
CA ARG A 53 26.37 -1.94 26.25
C ARG A 53 25.47 -1.14 25.33
N THR A 54 25.53 -1.42 24.04
CA THR A 54 24.79 -0.71 23.00
C THR A 54 23.59 -1.55 22.60
N TRP A 55 22.42 -1.17 23.09
CA TRP A 55 21.15 -1.80 22.74
C TRP A 55 20.49 -1.02 21.61
N ARG A 56 19.98 -1.73 20.61
CA ARG A 56 19.27 -1.16 19.47
C ARG A 56 17.91 -1.82 19.33
N GLU A 57 16.89 -1.02 19.06
CA GLU A 57 15.57 -1.56 18.70
C GLU A 57 15.68 -2.39 17.43
N LEU A 58 15.37 -3.68 17.56
CA LEU A 58 15.31 -4.63 16.46
C LEU A 58 13.88 -4.72 15.93
N LEU A 59 12.92 -4.88 16.86
CA LEU A 59 11.53 -5.17 16.55
C LEU A 59 10.59 -4.40 17.47
N ARG A 60 9.52 -3.87 16.90
CA ARG A 60 8.35 -3.33 17.61
C ARG A 60 7.10 -4.12 17.19
N SER A 61 6.31 -4.58 18.15
CA SER A 61 5.01 -5.20 17.91
C SER A 61 3.93 -4.62 18.84
N HIS A 62 2.67 -4.76 18.42
CA HIS A 62 1.50 -4.46 19.25
C HIS A 62 0.84 -5.79 19.59
N GLY A 63 0.80 -6.12 20.88
CA GLY A 63 0.41 -7.44 21.33
C GLY A 63 1.39 -8.56 20.97
N ALA A 64 0.87 -9.78 20.98
CA ALA A 64 1.63 -11.00 20.79
C ALA A 64 2.16 -11.16 19.36
N VAL A 65 3.30 -11.85 19.25
CA VAL A 65 3.91 -12.28 17.98
C VAL A 65 4.25 -13.76 18.09
N THR A 66 3.77 -14.59 17.17
CA THR A 66 3.93 -16.04 17.24
C THR A 66 5.32 -16.51 16.82
N GLY A 67 5.97 -15.76 15.92
CA GLY A 67 7.35 -16.00 15.51
C GLY A 67 7.77 -15.24 14.27
N VAL A 68 8.81 -14.40 14.36
CA VAL A 68 9.48 -13.78 13.21
C VAL A 68 11.00 -14.01 13.26
N PRO A 69 11.68 -14.20 12.13
CA PRO A 69 13.13 -14.38 12.12
C PRO A 69 13.85 -13.07 12.40
N ASP A 70 14.96 -13.13 13.12
CA ASP A 70 15.91 -12.02 13.21
C ASP A 70 16.72 -11.91 11.92
N LEU A 71 16.35 -10.96 11.06
CA LEU A 71 17.01 -10.70 9.79
C LEU A 71 18.31 -9.87 9.92
N SER A 72 18.64 -9.36 11.11
CA SER A 72 19.84 -8.53 11.35
C SER A 72 21.13 -9.35 11.53
N THR A 73 21.00 -10.65 11.78
CA THR A 73 22.06 -11.52 12.32
C THR A 73 22.98 -12.27 11.36
N PRO A 74 22.88 -12.25 10.00
CA PRO A 74 23.84 -12.99 9.18
C PRO A 74 25.29 -12.60 9.50
N GLY A 75 26.04 -13.50 10.14
CA GLY A 75 27.46 -13.32 10.45
C GLY A 75 27.82 -12.76 11.83
N VAL A 76 26.86 -12.61 12.76
CA VAL A 76 27.17 -12.20 14.15
C VAL A 76 27.32 -13.45 15.04
N PRO A 77 28.50 -13.69 15.68
CA PRO A 77 28.74 -14.93 16.43
C PRO A 77 27.90 -15.05 17.70
N HIS A 78 27.56 -13.92 18.34
CA HIS A 78 26.71 -13.87 19.53
C HIS A 78 25.84 -12.62 19.52
N ALA A 79 24.55 -12.78 19.82
CA ALA A 79 23.61 -11.68 20.01
C ALA A 79 22.79 -11.92 21.29
N PHE A 80 22.51 -10.86 22.02
CA PHE A 80 21.70 -10.86 23.22
C PHE A 80 20.43 -10.06 22.97
N TYR A 81 19.33 -10.51 23.55
CA TYR A 81 18.02 -9.91 23.36
C TYR A 81 17.42 -9.52 24.72
N ARG A 82 16.67 -8.44 24.70
CA ARG A 82 15.78 -8.06 25.80
C ARG A 82 14.48 -7.51 25.23
N ALA A 83 13.43 -7.55 26.03
CA ALA A 83 12.15 -6.94 25.71
C ALA A 83 11.80 -5.84 26.71
N VAL A 84 11.27 -4.74 26.18
CA VAL A 84 10.64 -3.65 26.93
C VAL A 84 9.17 -3.65 26.58
N PHE A 85 8.31 -3.61 27.60
CA PHE A 85 6.86 -3.57 27.44
C PHE A 85 6.34 -2.27 28.03
N ARG A 86 5.39 -1.65 27.35
CA ARG A 86 4.69 -0.46 27.84
C ARG A 86 3.31 -0.36 27.21
N ASP A 87 2.44 0.43 27.82
CA ASP A 87 1.15 0.77 27.24
C ASP A 87 1.32 1.48 25.90
N LYS A 88 0.35 1.25 25.00
CA LYS A 88 0.26 1.92 23.71
C LYS A 88 -0.11 3.40 23.88
N THR A 89 0.53 4.27 23.10
CA THR A 89 0.25 5.70 23.00
C THR A 89 -0.22 6.07 21.59
N GLU A 90 -0.60 7.33 21.37
CA GLU A 90 -0.97 7.83 20.04
C GLU A 90 0.20 7.85 19.03
N GLU A 91 1.45 7.71 19.51
CA GLU A 91 2.65 7.63 18.69
C GLU A 91 2.95 6.21 18.19
N ASP A 92 2.24 5.20 18.71
CA ASP A 92 2.32 3.81 18.28
C ASP A 92 1.37 3.54 17.11
N ASP A 93 1.53 4.35 16.07
CA ASP A 93 0.86 4.24 14.78
C ASP A 93 1.76 3.57 13.72
N TRP A 94 2.76 2.83 14.19
CA TRP A 94 3.59 1.95 13.36
C TRP A 94 4.15 0.77 14.17
N LYS A 95 4.56 -0.28 13.45
CA LYS A 95 5.21 -1.47 14.01
C LYS A 95 6.04 -2.21 12.97
N ASN A 96 6.80 -3.23 13.40
CA ASN A 96 7.65 -4.02 12.51
C ASN A 96 7.09 -5.38 12.14
N VAL A 97 6.09 -5.90 12.87
CA VAL A 97 5.41 -7.16 12.55
C VAL A 97 3.96 -6.91 12.26
N LEU A 98 3.45 -7.52 11.19
CA LEU A 98 2.05 -7.44 10.82
C LEU A 98 1.32 -8.74 11.19
N ALA A 99 0.18 -8.65 11.86
CA ALA A 99 -0.70 -9.78 12.15
C ALA A 99 -1.79 -9.90 11.07
N ALA A 100 -2.39 -11.09 10.89
CA ALA A 100 -3.36 -11.28 9.81
C ALA A 100 -4.62 -10.41 9.98
N ALA A 101 -5.12 -10.32 11.21
CA ALA A 101 -6.23 -9.44 11.60
C ALA A 101 -5.68 -8.18 12.28
N ASP A 102 -5.11 -7.27 11.48
CA ASP A 102 -4.39 -6.10 11.99
C ASP A 102 -5.26 -4.84 12.06
N PRO A 103 -5.26 -4.09 13.18
CA PRO A 103 -5.92 -2.78 13.25
C PRO A 103 -5.30 -1.74 12.31
N PHE A 104 -4.09 -1.95 11.80
CA PHE A 104 -3.44 -1.02 10.87
C PHE A 104 -3.97 -1.08 9.44
N GLN A 105 -4.83 -2.05 9.13
CA GLN A 105 -5.47 -2.10 7.82
C GLN A 105 -6.21 -0.78 7.55
N SER A 106 -6.13 -0.30 6.30
CA SER A 106 -6.85 0.87 5.80
C SER A 106 -8.30 0.89 6.26
N VAL A 107 -8.91 2.08 6.36
CA VAL A 107 -10.30 2.26 6.83
C VAL A 107 -11.21 1.17 6.27
N GLU A 108 -11.97 0.52 7.16
CA GLU A 108 -12.87 -0.55 6.76
C GLU A 108 -13.90 -0.01 5.77
N PRO A 109 -14.11 -0.67 4.61
CA PRO A 109 -15.16 -0.26 3.70
C PRO A 109 -16.53 -0.38 4.41
N PRO A 110 -17.52 0.43 4.01
CA PRO A 110 -18.91 0.25 4.39
C PRO A 110 -19.35 -1.23 4.28
N PRO A 111 -20.24 -1.73 5.15
CA PRO A 111 -20.63 -3.16 5.18
C PRO A 111 -21.17 -3.72 3.85
N ASP A 112 -21.64 -2.84 2.97
CA ASP A 112 -22.14 -3.14 1.64
C ASP A 112 -21.05 -3.17 0.55
N GLN A 113 -19.85 -2.69 0.85
CA GLN A 113 -18.73 -2.64 -0.07
C GLN A 113 -17.74 -3.76 0.22
N ARG A 114 -17.42 -4.53 -0.82
CA ARG A 114 -16.34 -5.53 -0.79
C ARG A 114 -15.13 -4.97 -1.51
N GLU A 115 -14.28 -4.27 -0.77
CA GLU A 115 -13.03 -3.69 -1.25
C GLU A 115 -11.83 -4.37 -0.58
N SER A 116 -10.72 -4.49 -1.32
CA SER A 116 -9.46 -4.95 -0.73
C SER A 116 -8.95 -3.89 0.24
N ARG A 117 -8.58 -4.31 1.46
CA ARG A 117 -7.89 -3.45 2.43
C ARG A 117 -6.38 -3.57 2.30
N TRP A 118 -5.64 -2.67 2.91
CA TRP A 118 -4.18 -2.69 2.81
C TRP A 118 -3.49 -2.17 4.06
N VAL A 119 -2.23 -2.56 4.24
CA VAL A 119 -1.30 -1.93 5.18
C VAL A 119 -0.06 -1.49 4.42
N LYS A 120 0.21 -0.19 4.41
CA LYS A 120 1.40 0.39 3.78
C LYS A 120 2.63 0.13 4.64
N PHE A 121 3.77 -0.04 3.99
CA PHE A 121 5.04 -0.16 4.66
C PHE A 121 6.16 0.60 3.96
N ALA A 122 7.22 0.88 4.72
CA ALA A 122 8.50 1.35 4.24
C ALA A 122 9.62 0.38 4.67
N LEU A 123 10.54 0.09 3.76
CA LEU A 123 11.77 -0.67 3.99
C LEU A 123 12.95 0.30 3.91
N LEU A 124 13.62 0.56 5.03
CA LEU A 124 14.73 1.52 5.06
C LEU A 124 16.01 0.84 4.56
N LEU A 125 16.69 1.42 3.57
CA LEU A 125 17.84 0.76 2.95
C LEU A 125 19.10 0.81 3.83
N GLU A 126 19.18 1.72 4.79
CA GLU A 126 20.22 1.73 5.83
C GLU A 126 20.07 0.60 6.85
N ALA A 127 18.85 0.08 7.01
CA ALA A 127 18.51 -1.02 7.91
C ALA A 127 17.60 -2.01 7.16
N PRO A 128 18.13 -2.72 6.14
CA PRO A 128 17.32 -3.46 5.16
C PRO A 128 16.63 -4.71 5.73
N HIS A 129 16.82 -4.97 7.03
CA HIS A 129 16.15 -6.00 7.81
C HIS A 129 14.89 -5.48 8.51
N ARG A 130 14.66 -4.16 8.54
CA ARG A 130 13.50 -3.54 9.20
C ARG A 130 12.45 -3.14 8.17
N VAL A 131 11.24 -3.62 8.40
CA VAL A 131 10.02 -3.19 7.70
C VAL A 131 9.22 -2.35 8.67
N VAL A 132 8.79 -1.17 8.26
CA VAL A 132 7.94 -0.28 9.07
C VAL A 132 6.55 -0.29 8.47
N PHE A 133 5.61 -1.00 9.12
CA PHE A 133 4.20 -0.97 8.77
C PHE A 133 3.55 0.23 9.43
N GLN A 134 2.88 1.08 8.64
CA GLN A 134 2.14 2.23 9.14
C GLN A 134 0.69 1.86 9.41
N ASP A 135 0.08 2.52 10.39
CA ASP A 135 -1.37 2.56 10.54
C ASP A 135 -1.98 3.24 9.30
N SER A 136 -2.54 2.42 8.42
CA SER A 136 -3.08 2.86 7.14
C SER A 136 -4.52 3.37 7.26
N ALA A 137 -5.17 3.20 8.42
CA ALA A 137 -6.41 3.90 8.74
C ALA A 137 -6.11 5.36 9.15
N LYS A 138 -4.99 5.60 9.86
CA LYS A 138 -4.53 6.94 10.23
C LYS A 138 -3.84 7.68 9.08
N TYR A 139 -2.96 7.00 8.34
CA TYR A 139 -2.18 7.59 7.25
C TYR A 139 -2.47 6.91 5.92
N ALA A 140 -3.22 7.58 5.04
CA ALA A 140 -3.55 7.05 3.72
C ALA A 140 -2.33 6.99 2.76
N PHE A 141 -1.33 7.86 2.93
CA PHE A 141 -0.14 7.92 2.09
C PHE A 141 1.15 7.68 2.88
N HIS A 142 2.16 7.14 2.21
CA HIS A 142 3.49 6.89 2.81
C HIS A 142 4.17 8.16 3.27
N TYR A 143 4.11 9.23 2.47
CA TYR A 143 4.75 10.51 2.79
C TYR A 143 4.25 11.09 4.11
N ASP A 144 2.92 11.16 4.32
CA ASP A 144 2.35 11.80 5.51
C ASP A 144 2.75 11.05 6.79
N PHE A 145 2.86 9.72 6.71
CA PHE A 145 3.42 8.90 7.78
C PHE A 145 4.92 9.15 7.94
N ALA A 146 5.68 9.05 6.86
CA ALA A 146 7.13 9.08 6.84
C ALA A 146 7.69 10.40 7.40
N THR A 147 7.13 11.54 7.02
CA THR A 147 7.59 12.85 7.53
C THR A 147 7.26 13.07 9.00
N VAL A 148 6.38 12.27 9.59
CA VAL A 148 6.02 12.36 11.02
C VAL A 148 6.79 11.35 11.87
N ARG A 149 7.08 10.16 11.31
CA ARG A 149 7.60 9.02 12.10
C ARG A 149 9.00 8.55 11.73
N LEU A 150 9.51 8.92 10.57
CA LEU A 150 10.82 8.49 10.10
C LEU A 150 11.76 9.70 10.09
N PRO A 151 12.72 9.79 11.04
CA PRO A 151 13.54 11.00 11.22
C PRO A 151 14.25 11.47 9.94
N GLN A 152 14.68 10.55 9.07
CA GLN A 152 15.33 10.89 7.81
C GLN A 152 14.43 11.65 6.81
N PHE A 153 13.11 11.68 7.03
CA PHE A 153 12.13 12.32 6.15
C PHE A 153 11.41 13.53 6.78
N GLU A 154 11.69 13.89 8.04
CA GLU A 154 10.92 14.89 8.81
C GLU A 154 10.69 16.23 8.08
N ARG A 155 11.63 16.62 7.21
CA ARG A 155 11.63 17.92 6.51
C ARG A 155 11.52 17.80 5.00
N PHE A 156 11.24 16.60 4.49
CA PHE A 156 11.14 16.39 3.07
C PHE A 156 9.82 16.99 2.58
N THR A 157 9.88 17.68 1.45
CA THR A 157 8.69 17.93 0.62
C THR A 157 8.28 16.63 -0.07
N ARG A 158 7.04 16.56 -0.56
CA ARG A 158 6.56 15.36 -1.26
C ARG A 158 7.42 15.00 -2.47
N SER A 159 7.83 15.98 -3.28
CA SER A 159 8.71 15.73 -4.42
C SER A 159 10.09 15.22 -4.01
N GLN A 160 10.66 15.72 -2.92
CA GLN A 160 11.93 15.21 -2.37
C GLN A 160 11.78 13.77 -1.86
N PHE A 161 10.68 13.47 -1.17
CA PHE A 161 10.37 12.13 -0.71
C PHE A 161 10.21 11.14 -1.86
N ASP A 162 9.41 11.50 -2.87
CA ASP A 162 9.18 10.67 -4.05
C ASP A 162 10.49 10.42 -4.82
N ALA A 163 11.35 11.45 -4.94
CA ALA A 163 12.64 11.33 -5.61
C ALA A 163 13.58 10.31 -4.95
N VAL A 164 13.53 10.14 -3.63
CA VAL A 164 14.42 9.21 -2.90
C VAL A 164 13.75 7.89 -2.49
N THR A 165 12.46 7.71 -2.79
CA THR A 165 11.72 6.50 -2.41
C THR A 165 11.08 5.77 -3.58
N LEU A 166 10.81 6.46 -4.70
CA LEU A 166 10.22 5.88 -5.89
C LEU A 166 11.19 5.77 -7.07
N ARG A 167 12.35 6.43 -7.02
CA ARG A 167 13.39 6.33 -8.05
C ARG A 167 14.57 5.54 -7.54
N THR A 168 15.22 4.79 -8.43
CA THR A 168 16.37 3.95 -8.12
C THR A 168 17.65 4.75 -7.86
N ASN A 169 17.76 5.94 -8.46
CA ASN A 169 18.92 6.81 -8.28
C ASN A 169 18.90 7.49 -6.91
N GLY A 170 19.81 7.10 -6.02
CA GLY A 170 19.89 7.66 -4.67
C GLY A 170 18.74 7.23 -3.76
N GLN A 171 18.12 6.07 -4.03
CA GLN A 171 17.04 5.54 -3.21
C GLN A 171 17.51 5.29 -1.78
N VAL A 172 16.72 5.71 -0.78
CA VAL A 172 17.03 5.52 0.65
C VAL A 172 15.99 4.66 1.36
N ALA A 173 14.80 4.51 0.79
CA ALA A 173 13.78 3.58 1.27
C ALA A 173 12.94 3.04 0.11
N VAL A 174 12.37 1.87 0.33
CA VAL A 174 11.43 1.21 -0.59
C VAL A 174 10.05 1.28 0.01
N LEU A 175 9.07 1.70 -0.79
CA LEU A 175 7.68 1.75 -0.38
C LEU A 175 6.96 0.50 -0.85
N GLY A 176 6.00 0.04 -0.07
CA GLY A 176 5.17 -1.09 -0.44
C GLY A 176 3.86 -1.13 0.33
N ALA A 177 3.09 -2.18 0.08
CA ALA A 177 1.89 -2.47 0.82
C ALA A 177 1.64 -3.98 0.90
N VAL A 178 1.06 -4.42 2.00
CA VAL A 178 0.39 -5.71 2.11
C VAL A 178 -1.08 -5.48 1.76
N LEU A 179 -1.59 -6.24 0.80
CA LEU A 179 -2.98 -6.19 0.33
C LEU A 179 -3.74 -7.40 0.85
N PHE A 180 -4.93 -7.13 1.35
CA PHE A 180 -5.86 -8.13 1.84
C PHE A 180 -7.01 -8.29 0.84
N PRO A 181 -7.40 -9.53 0.52
CA PRO A 181 -8.51 -9.80 -0.38
C PRO A 181 -9.81 -9.19 0.19
N PRO A 182 -10.78 -8.85 -0.68
CA PRO A 182 -12.04 -8.22 -0.27
C PRO A 182 -12.97 -9.16 0.51
N ALA A 183 -12.70 -10.47 0.52
CA ALA A 183 -13.46 -11.44 1.27
C ALA A 183 -12.57 -12.18 2.27
N THR A 184 -13.12 -12.47 3.45
CA THR A 184 -12.38 -13.05 4.59
C THR A 184 -12.13 -14.56 4.46
N ASN A 185 -12.73 -15.22 3.47
CA ASN A 185 -12.55 -16.65 3.21
C ASN A 185 -11.27 -16.98 2.42
N PHE A 186 -10.55 -15.97 1.94
CA PHE A 186 -9.27 -16.16 1.29
C PHE A 186 -8.15 -16.29 2.33
N LEU A 187 -7.43 -17.40 2.32
CA LEU A 187 -6.21 -17.61 3.10
C LEU A 187 -4.99 -17.18 2.29
N GLU A 188 -5.01 -15.94 1.80
CA GLU A 188 -3.96 -15.38 0.98
C GLU A 188 -3.90 -13.86 1.06
N VAL A 189 -2.72 -13.31 0.78
CA VAL A 189 -2.45 -11.87 0.75
C VAL A 189 -1.47 -11.53 -0.38
N GLY A 190 -1.42 -10.27 -0.75
CA GLY A 190 -0.47 -9.76 -1.74
C GLY A 190 0.54 -8.81 -1.12
N ILE A 191 1.81 -8.87 -1.54
CA ILE A 191 2.80 -7.83 -1.26
C ILE A 191 3.04 -7.05 -2.56
N GLN A 192 2.96 -5.73 -2.47
CA GLN A 192 3.35 -4.81 -3.52
C GLN A 192 4.62 -4.06 -3.14
N LEU A 193 5.44 -3.77 -4.14
CA LEU A 193 6.59 -2.87 -4.04
C LEU A 193 6.35 -1.73 -5.03
N ALA A 194 6.42 -0.50 -4.56
CA ALA A 194 6.18 0.71 -5.34
C ALA A 194 7.49 1.34 -5.81
N GLY A 195 7.51 1.79 -7.06
CA GLY A 195 8.63 2.46 -7.70
C GLY A 195 8.25 2.95 -9.08
N LEU A 196 8.82 4.07 -9.50
CA LEU A 196 8.65 4.68 -10.82
C LEU A 196 9.70 4.20 -11.83
N ASP A 197 10.77 3.57 -11.36
CA ASP A 197 11.75 2.89 -12.21
C ASP A 197 11.62 1.37 -11.99
N PRO A 198 11.80 0.54 -13.02
CA PRO A 198 11.78 -0.91 -12.86
C PRO A 198 12.94 -1.39 -11.99
N TYR A 199 12.63 -2.15 -10.95
CA TYR A 199 13.65 -2.73 -10.07
C TYR A 199 14.25 -4.01 -10.66
N PRO A 200 15.55 -4.28 -10.45
CA PRO A 200 16.14 -5.58 -10.78
C PRO A 200 15.48 -6.72 -10.00
N ARG A 201 15.26 -7.87 -10.64
CA ARG A 201 14.55 -9.02 -10.05
C ARG A 201 15.19 -9.52 -8.75
N GLU A 202 16.52 -9.49 -8.63
CA GLU A 202 17.25 -9.92 -7.43
C GLU A 202 16.95 -9.01 -6.24
N VAL A 203 16.77 -7.72 -6.51
CA VAL A 203 16.46 -6.70 -5.51
C VAL A 203 14.99 -6.86 -5.07
N VAL A 204 14.08 -7.05 -6.03
CA VAL A 204 12.66 -7.36 -5.76
C VAL A 204 12.51 -8.58 -4.86
N ALA A 205 13.19 -9.69 -5.19
CA ALA A 205 13.09 -10.92 -4.40
C ALA A 205 13.53 -10.70 -2.95
N ARG A 206 14.65 -10.01 -2.73
CA ARG A 206 15.15 -9.71 -1.39
C ARG A 206 14.16 -8.84 -0.59
N TRP A 207 13.64 -7.76 -1.19
CA TRP A 207 12.68 -6.90 -0.48
C TRP A 207 11.35 -7.60 -0.21
N PHE A 208 10.87 -8.42 -1.15
CA PHE A 208 9.70 -9.26 -0.96
C PHE A 208 9.90 -10.27 0.18
N GLU A 209 11.03 -10.98 0.19
CA GLU A 209 11.38 -11.95 1.24
C GLU A 209 11.48 -11.28 2.61
N THR A 210 12.09 -10.08 2.70
CA THR A 210 12.13 -9.30 3.94
C THR A 210 10.73 -8.90 4.41
N ALA A 211 9.88 -8.37 3.52
CA ALA A 211 8.51 -8.00 3.86
C ALA A 211 7.69 -9.21 4.29
N HIS A 212 7.80 -10.33 3.57
CA HIS A 212 7.13 -11.59 3.86
C HIS A 212 7.54 -12.17 5.22
N ALA A 213 8.83 -12.13 5.55
CA ALA A 213 9.34 -12.62 6.82
C ALA A 213 8.79 -11.85 8.05
N MET A 214 8.25 -10.64 7.85
CA MET A 214 7.65 -9.82 8.90
C MET A 214 6.11 -9.97 8.98
N LEU A 215 5.52 -10.92 8.24
CA LEU A 215 4.10 -11.25 8.32
C LEU A 215 3.88 -12.44 9.26
N ASP A 216 3.18 -12.21 10.37
CA ASP A 216 2.81 -13.24 11.34
C ASP A 216 1.45 -13.87 10.99
N PHE A 217 1.34 -14.45 9.79
CA PHE A 217 0.06 -14.89 9.21
C PHE A 217 -0.15 -16.42 9.26
N GLY A 218 0.79 -17.13 9.88
CA GLY A 218 0.81 -18.59 9.96
C GLY A 218 1.13 -19.28 8.62
N PRO A 219 1.48 -20.58 8.65
CA PRO A 219 2.00 -21.28 7.47
C PRO A 219 0.95 -21.61 6.40
N ALA A 220 -0.35 -21.50 6.71
CA ALA A 220 -1.43 -21.80 5.77
C ALA A 220 -1.71 -20.63 4.80
N THR A 221 -1.28 -19.42 5.14
CA THR A 221 -1.56 -18.22 4.37
C THR A 221 -0.60 -18.11 3.18
N LYS A 222 -1.15 -18.03 1.96
CA LYS A 222 -0.33 -17.84 0.75
C LYS A 222 0.00 -16.37 0.55
N VAL A 223 1.25 -16.07 0.20
CA VAL A 223 1.71 -14.70 -0.02
C VAL A 223 2.18 -14.55 -1.47
N PHE A 224 1.52 -13.67 -2.22
CA PHE A 224 1.81 -13.41 -3.63
C PHE A 224 2.56 -12.10 -3.82
N TYR A 225 3.47 -12.05 -4.80
CA TYR A 225 4.01 -10.78 -5.27
C TYR A 225 3.04 -10.18 -6.30
N LEU A 226 2.46 -9.02 -5.98
CA LEU A 226 1.55 -8.27 -6.83
C LEU A 226 2.26 -7.00 -7.32
N PRO A 227 2.97 -7.03 -8.45
CA PRO A 227 3.73 -5.88 -8.94
C PRO A 227 2.81 -4.69 -9.25
N THR A 228 3.28 -3.47 -9.00
CA THR A 228 2.63 -2.26 -9.55
C THR A 228 2.88 -2.17 -11.06
N TYR A 229 2.23 -1.23 -11.74
CA TYR A 229 2.31 -1.08 -13.20
C TYR A 229 3.76 -1.04 -13.71
N GLU A 230 4.59 -0.19 -13.10
CA GLU A 230 5.99 0.03 -13.49
C GLU A 230 6.87 -1.19 -13.24
N GLN A 231 6.49 -2.03 -12.28
CA GLN A 231 7.23 -3.25 -11.93
C GLN A 231 6.73 -4.48 -12.70
N ARG A 232 5.57 -4.38 -13.36
CA ARG A 232 4.85 -5.51 -13.96
C ARG A 232 5.66 -6.22 -15.03
N GLU A 233 6.30 -5.47 -15.93
CA GLU A 233 7.05 -6.07 -17.04
C GLU A 233 8.20 -6.95 -16.54
N VAL A 234 9.04 -6.42 -15.64
CA VAL A 234 10.15 -7.17 -15.05
C VAL A 234 9.63 -8.38 -14.26
N ALA A 235 8.57 -8.20 -13.49
CA ALA A 235 7.98 -9.26 -12.69
C ALA A 235 7.47 -10.43 -13.55
N VAL A 236 6.72 -10.13 -14.61
CA VAL A 236 6.15 -11.14 -15.52
C VAL A 236 7.25 -11.85 -16.31
N GLN A 237 8.21 -11.11 -16.87
CA GLN A 237 9.32 -11.70 -17.64
C GLN A 237 10.18 -12.65 -16.78
N ASN A 238 10.23 -12.44 -15.47
CA ASN A 238 11.03 -13.23 -14.54
C ASN A 238 10.21 -14.13 -13.62
N ALA A 239 8.93 -14.37 -13.90
CA ALA A 239 8.03 -15.12 -13.03
C ALA A 239 8.55 -16.53 -12.71
N SER A 240 9.16 -17.22 -13.68
CA SER A 240 9.78 -18.53 -13.46
C SER A 240 10.97 -18.46 -12.51
N TRP A 241 11.81 -17.43 -12.62
CA TRP A 241 12.93 -17.19 -11.73
C TRP A 241 12.45 -16.91 -10.29
N PHE A 242 11.43 -16.05 -10.13
CA PHE A 242 10.80 -15.80 -8.83
C PHE A 242 10.23 -17.10 -8.21
N ALA A 243 9.60 -17.96 -9.02
CA ALA A 243 9.06 -19.23 -8.55
C ALA A 243 10.14 -20.17 -8.00
N THR A 244 11.37 -20.16 -8.54
CA THR A 244 12.49 -20.94 -7.98
C THR A 244 12.90 -20.49 -6.56
N ARG A 245 12.52 -19.27 -6.16
CA ARG A 245 12.71 -18.72 -4.82
C ARG A 245 11.44 -18.81 -3.94
N GLY A 246 10.41 -19.50 -4.41
CA GLY A 246 9.13 -19.59 -3.72
C GLY A 246 8.26 -18.33 -3.83
N ILE A 247 8.60 -17.39 -4.71
CA ILE A 247 7.85 -16.15 -4.91
C ILE A 247 6.89 -16.34 -6.08
N GLN A 248 5.59 -16.34 -5.80
CA GLN A 248 4.56 -16.46 -6.83
C GLN A 248 4.12 -15.07 -7.30
N VAL A 249 4.44 -14.73 -8.56
CA VAL A 249 3.95 -13.51 -9.21
C VAL A 249 2.48 -13.66 -9.58
N SER A 250 1.66 -12.70 -9.22
CA SER A 250 0.22 -12.65 -9.54
C SER A 250 -0.22 -11.21 -9.80
N SER A 251 -1.53 -10.93 -9.86
CA SER A 251 -2.07 -9.58 -9.97
C SER A 251 -3.34 -9.40 -9.12
N ALA A 252 -3.78 -8.15 -8.98
CA ALA A 252 -5.05 -7.82 -8.32
C ALA A 252 -6.27 -8.48 -8.99
N ALA A 253 -6.16 -8.88 -10.26
CA ALA A 253 -7.22 -9.62 -10.98
C ALA A 253 -7.62 -10.92 -10.29
N ARG A 254 -6.76 -11.46 -9.42
CA ARG A 254 -7.04 -12.63 -8.59
C ARG A 254 -8.28 -12.46 -7.70
N TRP A 255 -8.58 -11.22 -7.30
CA TRP A 255 -9.67 -10.91 -6.38
C TRP A 255 -10.84 -10.18 -7.04
N VAL A 256 -10.74 -9.94 -8.35
CA VAL A 256 -11.75 -9.24 -9.13
C VAL A 256 -12.61 -10.25 -9.86
N THR A 257 -13.92 -10.18 -9.65
CA THR A 257 -14.91 -11.06 -10.28
C THR A 257 -15.95 -10.32 -11.11
N SER A 258 -15.99 -8.98 -11.02
CA SER A 258 -16.90 -8.10 -11.76
C SER A 258 -16.24 -6.75 -12.02
N ASP A 259 -16.99 -5.80 -12.61
CA ASP A 259 -16.55 -4.41 -12.66
C ASP A 259 -16.21 -3.92 -11.25
N GLU A 260 -15.13 -3.14 -11.13
CA GLU A 260 -14.71 -2.54 -9.86
C GLU A 260 -14.83 -1.03 -9.92
N ILE A 261 -15.26 -0.46 -8.79
CA ILE A 261 -15.37 0.98 -8.59
C ILE A 261 -14.30 1.36 -7.57
N TYR A 262 -13.26 2.05 -8.02
CA TYR A 262 -12.21 2.57 -7.14
C TYR A 262 -12.58 3.95 -6.59
N ALA A 263 -13.39 4.70 -7.35
CA ALA A 263 -13.99 5.95 -6.92
C ALA A 263 -15.36 6.11 -7.57
N SER A 264 -16.39 6.28 -6.75
CA SER A 264 -17.76 6.57 -7.19
C SER A 264 -17.89 7.99 -7.73
N GLY A 265 -18.87 8.22 -8.59
CA GLY A 265 -19.16 9.52 -9.16
C GLY A 265 -19.69 9.43 -10.57
N TRP A 266 -19.71 10.56 -11.27
CA TRP A 266 -20.11 10.60 -12.67
C TRP A 266 -19.28 11.62 -13.44
N ALA A 267 -19.16 11.45 -14.75
CA ALA A 267 -18.43 12.34 -15.63
C ALA A 267 -19.08 12.39 -17.01
N LEU A 268 -18.99 13.56 -17.64
CA LEU A 268 -19.29 13.76 -19.05
C LEU A 268 -18.01 14.24 -19.72
N GLY A 269 -17.57 13.56 -20.78
CA GLY A 269 -16.34 13.95 -21.46
C GLY A 269 -16.06 13.13 -22.70
N ARG A 270 -15.10 13.59 -23.50
CA ARG A 270 -14.62 12.84 -24.67
C ARG A 270 -13.83 11.62 -24.19
N LEU A 271 -14.20 10.44 -24.67
CA LEU A 271 -13.48 9.19 -24.40
C LEU A 271 -12.19 9.14 -25.21
N VAL A 272 -11.05 9.01 -24.54
CA VAL A 272 -9.74 8.95 -25.18
C VAL A 272 -9.01 7.71 -24.68
N TYR A 273 -8.57 6.88 -25.62
CA TYR A 273 -7.68 5.77 -25.29
C TYR A 273 -6.22 6.23 -25.30
N ALA A 274 -5.49 5.88 -24.25
CA ALA A 274 -4.04 5.98 -24.20
C ALA A 274 -3.52 4.82 -23.35
N THR A 275 -2.45 4.16 -23.79
CA THR A 275 -1.79 3.17 -22.94
C THR A 275 -1.15 3.85 -21.73
N GLY A 276 -0.89 3.12 -20.65
CA GLY A 276 -0.31 3.69 -19.41
C GLY A 276 0.95 4.54 -19.65
N ASN A 277 1.81 4.13 -20.58
CA ASN A 277 3.04 4.84 -20.96
C ASN A 277 2.80 6.08 -21.85
N GLU A 278 1.64 6.18 -22.49
CA GLU A 278 1.29 7.27 -23.42
C GLU A 278 0.42 8.35 -22.79
N ILE A 279 -0.14 8.13 -21.60
CA ILE A 279 -1.06 9.07 -20.92
C ILE A 279 -0.43 10.47 -20.81
N ALA A 280 0.81 10.56 -20.34
CA ALA A 280 1.49 11.85 -20.15
C ALA A 280 1.71 12.59 -21.47
N ALA A 281 2.07 11.87 -22.54
CA ALA A 281 2.24 12.46 -23.88
C ALA A 281 0.89 12.89 -24.47
N ALA A 282 -0.14 12.06 -24.33
CA ALA A 282 -1.50 12.39 -24.77
C ALA A 282 -2.05 13.64 -24.09
N TYR A 283 -1.75 13.83 -22.81
CA TYR A 283 -2.16 15.01 -22.05
C TYR A 283 -1.39 16.26 -22.49
N ARG A 284 -0.06 16.16 -22.60
CA ARG A 284 0.81 17.29 -22.99
C ARG A 284 0.47 17.85 -24.37
N ASP A 285 0.16 16.96 -25.32
CA ASP A 285 -0.11 17.34 -26.70
C ASP A 285 -1.61 17.68 -26.93
N GLY A 286 -2.44 17.64 -25.86
CA GLY A 286 -3.84 18.04 -25.88
C GLY A 286 -4.82 17.00 -26.47
N ARG A 287 -4.35 15.80 -26.82
CA ARG A 287 -5.21 14.67 -27.24
C ARG A 287 -6.11 14.19 -26.11
N LEU A 288 -5.57 14.18 -24.89
CA LEU A 288 -6.27 13.97 -23.63
C LEU A 288 -6.34 15.32 -22.89
N ARG A 289 -7.53 15.72 -22.44
CA ARG A 289 -7.76 17.02 -21.80
C ARG A 289 -8.27 16.84 -20.37
N PRO A 290 -8.17 17.86 -19.50
CA PRO A 290 -8.71 17.79 -18.14
C PRO A 290 -10.20 17.45 -18.07
N ASP A 291 -10.97 17.82 -19.09
CA ASP A 291 -12.41 17.54 -19.21
C ASP A 291 -12.72 16.23 -19.95
N GLY A 292 -11.69 15.45 -20.31
CA GLY A 292 -11.81 14.15 -20.98
C GLY A 292 -11.94 12.98 -20.01
N ILE A 293 -12.39 11.84 -20.55
CA ILE A 293 -12.44 10.55 -19.86
C ILE A 293 -11.36 9.65 -20.46
N LEU A 294 -10.43 9.19 -19.63
CA LEU A 294 -9.36 8.27 -20.05
C LEU A 294 -9.88 6.84 -20.06
N LEU A 295 -9.60 6.12 -21.14
CA LEU A 295 -9.59 4.67 -21.20
C LEU A 295 -8.14 4.20 -21.30
N THR A 296 -7.69 3.33 -20.40
CA THR A 296 -6.30 2.84 -20.38
C THR A 296 -6.21 1.33 -20.25
N ASP A 297 -5.14 0.74 -20.77
CA ASP A 297 -4.85 -0.70 -20.64
C ASP A 297 -4.54 -1.09 -19.19
N ALA A 298 -3.82 -0.23 -18.47
CA ALA A 298 -3.60 -0.31 -17.03
C ALA A 298 -3.25 1.06 -16.45
N VAL A 299 -3.31 1.19 -15.13
CA VAL A 299 -3.13 2.48 -14.43
C VAL A 299 -1.70 2.60 -13.90
N PRO A 300 -0.90 3.57 -14.37
CA PRO A 300 0.41 3.87 -13.81
C PRO A 300 0.30 4.56 -12.44
N ALA A 301 1.44 4.78 -11.79
CA ALA A 301 1.54 5.43 -10.49
C ALA A 301 0.92 6.84 -10.46
N GLU A 302 0.96 7.55 -11.59
CA GLU A 302 0.40 8.90 -11.74
C GLU A 302 -0.43 9.02 -13.01
N VAL A 303 -1.60 9.65 -12.87
CA VAL A 303 -2.47 10.05 -13.98
C VAL A 303 -2.72 11.55 -13.82
N PRO A 304 -2.64 12.35 -14.89
CA PRO A 304 -2.92 13.79 -14.81
C PRO A 304 -4.38 14.04 -14.38
N PRO A 305 -4.73 15.28 -13.99
CA PRO A 305 -6.11 15.63 -13.67
C PRO A 305 -7.04 15.42 -14.88
N LEU A 306 -8.12 14.64 -14.70
CA LEU A 306 -9.08 14.24 -15.72
C LEU A 306 -10.52 14.23 -15.18
N ALA A 307 -11.52 14.16 -16.06
CA ALA A 307 -12.92 14.09 -15.65
C ALA A 307 -13.34 12.70 -15.19
N GLY A 308 -12.72 11.63 -15.71
CA GLY A 308 -12.99 10.24 -15.34
C GLY A 308 -11.93 9.28 -15.86
N ILE A 309 -11.83 8.10 -15.24
CA ILE A 309 -10.82 7.08 -15.55
C ILE A 309 -11.51 5.72 -15.70
N ILE A 310 -11.20 5.01 -16.79
CA ILE A 310 -11.65 3.65 -17.08
C ILE A 310 -10.41 2.80 -17.35
N SER A 311 -10.24 1.71 -16.62
CA SER A 311 -9.11 0.78 -16.79
C SER A 311 -9.57 -0.59 -17.31
N LEU A 312 -8.82 -1.13 -18.26
CA LEU A 312 -9.04 -2.48 -18.81
C LEU A 312 -8.39 -3.57 -17.96
N SER A 313 -7.41 -3.20 -17.11
CA SER A 313 -6.83 -4.09 -16.11
C SER A 313 -7.22 -3.63 -14.70
N PRO A 314 -7.41 -4.56 -13.75
CA PRO A 314 -7.57 -4.22 -12.35
C PRO A 314 -6.41 -3.37 -11.82
N ALA A 315 -6.75 -2.25 -11.19
CA ALA A 315 -5.85 -1.49 -10.33
C ALA A 315 -6.01 -1.93 -8.87
N THR A 316 -5.17 -1.39 -7.99
CA THR A 316 -5.29 -1.62 -6.55
C THR A 316 -5.95 -0.43 -5.85
N PRO A 317 -6.88 -0.67 -4.90
CA PRO A 317 -7.58 0.42 -4.18
C PRO A 317 -6.64 1.37 -3.42
N ASN A 318 -5.45 0.90 -3.03
CA ASN A 318 -4.44 1.68 -2.33
C ASN A 318 -3.57 2.59 -3.24
N SER A 319 -3.79 2.55 -4.55
CA SER A 319 -3.00 3.32 -5.52
C SER A 319 -3.22 4.82 -5.32
N HIS A 320 -2.17 5.61 -5.59
CA HIS A 320 -2.25 7.07 -5.47
C HIS A 320 -3.39 7.64 -6.34
N VAL A 321 -3.56 7.11 -7.55
CA VAL A 321 -4.64 7.46 -8.47
C VAL A 321 -6.03 7.18 -7.88
N ALA A 322 -6.26 6.01 -7.27
CA ALA A 322 -7.54 5.68 -6.65
C ALA A 322 -7.89 6.62 -5.48
N LEU A 323 -6.92 6.85 -4.60
CA LEU A 323 -7.11 7.72 -3.43
C LEU A 323 -7.40 9.17 -3.85
N LEU A 324 -6.66 9.71 -4.83
CA LEU A 324 -6.92 11.05 -5.35
C LEU A 324 -8.26 11.14 -6.08
N ALA A 325 -8.61 10.13 -6.89
CA ALA A 325 -9.89 10.09 -7.58
C ALA A 325 -11.07 10.17 -6.59
N LYS A 326 -10.98 9.42 -5.47
CA LYS A 326 -11.96 9.47 -4.37
C LYS A 326 -12.02 10.85 -3.72
N SER A 327 -10.88 11.48 -3.44
CA SER A 327 -10.85 12.84 -2.86
C SER A 327 -11.41 13.91 -3.78
N PHE A 328 -11.24 13.78 -5.10
CA PHE A 328 -11.71 14.75 -6.09
C PHE A 328 -13.09 14.43 -6.70
N GLY A 329 -13.72 13.32 -6.31
CA GLY A 329 -15.00 12.89 -6.90
C GLY A 329 -14.88 12.56 -8.40
N ILE A 330 -13.70 12.10 -8.83
CA ILE A 330 -13.45 11.64 -10.19
C ILE A 330 -13.86 10.17 -10.26
N PRO A 331 -14.86 9.78 -11.08
CA PRO A 331 -15.21 8.37 -11.21
C PRO A 331 -14.03 7.59 -11.80
N PHE A 332 -13.63 6.53 -11.12
CA PHE A 332 -12.57 5.63 -11.55
C PHE A 332 -13.04 4.19 -11.42
N VAL A 333 -13.11 3.50 -12.56
CA VAL A 333 -13.61 2.13 -12.66
C VAL A 333 -12.66 1.21 -13.40
N HIS A 334 -12.71 -0.07 -13.08
CA HIS A 334 -12.23 -1.14 -13.94
C HIS A 334 -13.44 -1.86 -14.55
N VAL A 335 -13.41 -2.04 -15.87
CA VAL A 335 -14.44 -2.79 -16.62
C VAL A 335 -13.97 -4.22 -16.84
N ALA A 336 -14.63 -5.18 -16.19
CA ALA A 336 -14.33 -6.61 -16.24
C ALA A 336 -15.42 -7.42 -16.96
N ARG A 337 -16.63 -6.87 -17.10
CA ARG A 337 -17.76 -7.56 -17.75
C ARG A 337 -17.40 -7.98 -19.19
N PRO A 338 -17.63 -9.25 -19.57
CA PRO A 338 -17.33 -9.74 -20.92
C PRO A 338 -18.02 -8.91 -22.01
N GLY A 339 -17.28 -8.52 -23.05
CA GLY A 339 -17.82 -7.73 -24.17
C GLY A 339 -17.99 -6.24 -23.87
N PHE A 340 -17.99 -5.82 -22.60
CA PHE A 340 -18.22 -4.43 -22.24
C PHE A 340 -17.01 -3.55 -22.56
N ALA A 341 -15.79 -4.05 -22.30
CA ALA A 341 -14.56 -3.39 -22.68
C ALA A 341 -14.50 -3.14 -24.21
N GLU A 342 -14.80 -4.16 -25.02
CA GLU A 342 -14.82 -4.08 -26.47
C GLU A 342 -15.87 -3.07 -26.96
N LEU A 343 -17.06 -3.08 -26.35
CA LEU A 343 -18.11 -2.12 -26.66
C LEU A 343 -17.68 -0.68 -26.37
N VAL A 344 -17.10 -0.42 -25.18
CA VAL A 344 -16.60 0.91 -24.79
C VAL A 344 -15.50 1.39 -25.74
N MET A 345 -14.62 0.48 -26.21
CA MET A 345 -13.61 0.82 -27.22
C MET A 345 -14.21 1.30 -28.54
N THR A 346 -15.42 0.87 -28.93
CA THR A 346 -16.09 1.38 -30.14
C THR A 346 -16.50 2.85 -30.05
N TRP A 347 -16.47 3.44 -28.84
CA TRP A 347 -16.85 4.83 -28.58
C TRP A 347 -15.65 5.77 -28.43
N ILE A 348 -14.43 5.30 -28.67
CA ILE A 348 -13.24 6.15 -28.64
C ILE A 348 -13.44 7.37 -29.56
N GLY A 349 -13.13 8.54 -29.03
CA GLY A 349 -13.28 9.83 -29.68
C GLY A 349 -14.68 10.46 -29.59
N ARG A 350 -15.68 9.73 -29.06
CA ARG A 350 -17.03 10.24 -28.81
C ARG A 350 -17.15 10.83 -27.41
N GLU A 351 -18.15 11.68 -27.22
CA GLU A 351 -18.56 12.14 -25.90
C GLU A 351 -19.38 11.04 -25.21
N VAL A 352 -18.99 10.68 -23.99
CA VAL A 352 -19.62 9.63 -23.20
C VAL A 352 -19.96 10.14 -21.80
N ILE A 353 -21.01 9.55 -21.23
CA ILE A 353 -21.26 9.62 -19.79
C ILE A 353 -20.66 8.39 -19.12
N LEU A 354 -19.90 8.60 -18.06
CA LEU A 354 -19.43 7.58 -17.12
C LEU A 354 -20.17 7.82 -15.81
N ARG A 355 -20.80 6.77 -15.27
CA ARG A 355 -21.39 6.77 -13.93
C ARG A 355 -20.91 5.53 -13.18
N ALA A 356 -20.44 5.72 -11.97
CA ALA A 356 -20.01 4.68 -11.06
C ALA A 356 -20.77 4.88 -9.74
N VAL A 357 -21.67 3.94 -9.42
CA VAL A 357 -22.43 3.92 -8.18
C VAL A 357 -22.02 2.67 -7.41
N ASP A 358 -21.53 2.88 -6.19
CA ASP A 358 -21.26 1.81 -5.24
C ASP A 358 -22.16 2.03 -4.02
N ALA A 359 -23.28 1.30 -3.97
CA ALA A 359 -24.32 1.43 -2.95
C ALA A 359 -24.88 0.06 -2.51
N TYR A 360 -25.60 0.06 -1.38
CA TYR A 360 -26.06 -1.08 -0.55
C TYR A 360 -26.47 -2.42 -1.21
N ALA A 361 -26.88 -2.42 -2.47
CA ALA A 361 -27.30 -3.62 -3.19
C ALA A 361 -26.82 -3.68 -4.66
N GLU A 362 -26.10 -2.66 -5.14
CA GLU A 362 -25.79 -2.54 -6.57
C GLU A 362 -24.46 -1.80 -6.77
N LYS A 363 -23.46 -2.52 -7.30
CA LYS A 363 -22.34 -1.92 -8.02
C LYS A 363 -22.79 -1.71 -9.45
N ASP A 364 -23.01 -0.46 -9.86
CA ASP A 364 -23.37 -0.13 -11.24
C ASP A 364 -22.29 0.74 -11.88
N VAL A 365 -21.68 0.17 -12.92
CA VAL A 365 -20.81 0.90 -13.85
C VAL A 365 -21.57 1.09 -15.15
N MET A 366 -21.87 2.34 -15.47
CA MET A 366 -22.49 2.73 -16.73
C MET A 366 -21.51 3.57 -17.54
N VAL A 367 -21.27 3.13 -18.77
CA VAL A 367 -20.61 3.94 -19.81
C VAL A 367 -21.56 3.96 -20.98
N ALA A 368 -21.91 5.16 -21.47
CA ALA A 368 -22.80 5.29 -22.62
C ALA A 368 -22.40 6.48 -23.50
N PRO A 369 -22.42 6.33 -24.83
CA PRO A 369 -22.21 7.44 -25.74
C PRO A 369 -23.43 8.36 -25.76
N LEU A 370 -23.21 9.65 -25.96
CA LEU A 370 -24.32 10.54 -26.26
C LEU A 370 -24.90 10.22 -27.64
N VAL A 371 -26.22 10.03 -27.72
CA VAL A 371 -26.93 9.76 -28.98
C VAL A 371 -27.00 11.01 -29.86
N ARG A 372 -26.95 12.19 -29.25
CA ARG A 372 -26.93 13.51 -29.91
C ARG A 372 -25.96 14.41 -29.17
N GLU A 373 -25.30 15.31 -29.89
CA GLU A 373 -24.49 16.34 -29.26
C GLU A 373 -25.35 17.20 -28.34
N LEU A 374 -24.90 17.36 -27.09
CA LEU A 374 -25.54 18.26 -26.14
C LEU A 374 -25.19 19.71 -26.54
N PRO A 375 -26.16 20.64 -26.54
CA PRO A 375 -25.84 22.06 -26.73
C PRO A 375 -24.83 22.54 -25.68
N GLU A 376 -23.88 23.40 -26.08
CA GLU A 376 -22.85 23.94 -25.17
C GLU A 376 -23.38 24.55 -23.85
N PRO A 377 -24.53 25.26 -23.83
CA PRO A 377 -25.08 25.75 -22.57
C PRO A 377 -25.43 24.61 -21.60
N LEU A 378 -26.01 23.52 -22.10
CA LEU A 378 -26.37 22.36 -21.29
C LEU A 378 -25.13 21.56 -20.85
N ARG A 379 -24.11 21.46 -21.71
CA ARG A 379 -22.81 20.90 -21.32
C ARG A 379 -22.19 21.68 -20.16
N THR A 380 -22.27 23.00 -20.23
CA THR A 380 -21.75 23.90 -19.18
C THR A 380 -22.51 23.71 -17.88
N GLU A 381 -23.85 23.72 -17.92
CA GLU A 381 -24.70 23.50 -16.75
C GLU A 381 -24.42 22.14 -16.09
N ILE A 382 -24.31 21.08 -16.88
CA ILE A 382 -23.94 19.75 -16.37
C ILE A 382 -22.57 19.80 -15.71
N ARG A 383 -21.55 20.40 -16.35
CA ARG A 383 -20.20 20.51 -15.77
C ARG A 383 -20.17 21.33 -14.48
N GLU A 384 -21.02 22.36 -14.35
CA GLU A 384 -21.16 23.17 -13.13
C GLU A 384 -21.67 22.35 -11.95
N LEU A 385 -22.52 21.34 -12.17
CA LEU A 385 -22.96 20.41 -11.12
C LEU A 385 -21.82 19.56 -10.53
N LYS A 386 -20.66 19.52 -11.20
CA LYS A 386 -19.48 18.78 -10.74
C LYS A 386 -18.45 19.66 -10.03
N ILE A 387 -18.66 20.98 -9.98
CA ILE A 387 -17.78 21.88 -9.23
C ILE A 387 -17.95 21.56 -7.73
N PRO A 388 -16.88 21.13 -7.02
CA PRO A 388 -16.97 20.90 -5.58
C PRO A 388 -17.45 22.18 -4.88
N PRO A 389 -18.29 22.09 -3.83
CA PRO A 389 -18.65 23.26 -3.04
C PRO A 389 -17.37 23.95 -2.57
N ARG A 390 -17.37 25.30 -2.59
CA ARG A 390 -16.19 26.07 -2.18
C ARG A 390 -15.77 25.64 -0.78
N LEU A 391 -14.53 25.17 -0.65
CA LEU A 391 -13.94 24.84 0.64
C LEU A 391 -13.89 26.12 1.48
N ASN A 392 -14.68 26.16 2.55
CA ASN A 392 -14.65 27.25 3.51
C ASN A 392 -13.47 26.99 4.47
N LEU A 393 -12.27 27.33 4.02
CA LEU A 393 -11.05 27.16 4.81
C LEU A 393 -10.93 28.35 5.77
N PRO A 394 -11.15 28.19 7.09
CA PRO A 394 -10.87 29.26 8.03
C PRO A 394 -9.37 29.63 7.91
N PRO A 395 -9.03 30.93 7.90
CA PRO A 395 -7.64 31.37 7.88
C PRO A 395 -6.88 30.71 9.03
N LYS A 396 -5.71 30.13 8.73
CA LYS A 396 -4.83 29.61 9.79
C LYS A 396 -4.44 30.77 10.69
N THR A 397 -4.65 30.63 12.00
CA THR A 397 -4.14 31.58 12.98
C THR A 397 -2.62 31.68 12.83
N PRO A 398 -2.04 32.85 12.57
CA PRO A 398 -0.60 32.99 12.51
C PRO A 398 0.01 32.65 13.87
N PHE A 399 0.80 31.58 13.94
CA PHE A 399 1.63 31.28 15.10
C PHE A 399 2.93 32.08 14.95
N GLY A 400 3.11 33.09 15.80
CA GLY A 400 4.33 33.90 15.87
C GLY A 400 4.04 35.38 16.07
N GLN A 401 3.92 35.81 17.32
CA GLN A 401 4.29 37.18 17.65
C GLN A 401 5.82 37.22 17.73
N ILE A 402 6.44 37.89 16.77
CA ILE A 402 7.81 38.38 16.97
C ILE A 402 7.68 39.51 17.98
N SER A 403 8.12 39.29 19.21
CA SER A 403 8.35 40.40 20.15
C SER A 403 9.46 41.27 19.56
N ILE A 404 9.14 42.56 19.35
CA ILE A 404 10.09 43.60 18.93
C ILE A 404 10.91 44.05 20.14
#